data_AF-A0A9K3NZY1-F1
#
_entry.id   AF-A0A9K3NZY1-F1
#
_cell.length_a   1.000
_cell.length_b   1.000
_cell.length_c   1.000
_cell.angle_alpha   90.00
_cell.angle_beta   90.00
_cell.angle_gamma   90.00
#
_symmetry.space_group_name_H-M   'P 1'
#
loop_
_entity.id
_entity.type
_entity.pdbx_description
1 polymer ?
#
loop_
_entity_poly.entity_id
_entity_poly.type
_entity_poly.pdbx_seq_one_letter_code
_entity_poly.pdbx_strand_id
1 'polypeptide(L)'
;MFTDLWYFYQDRKIEAEVKLTGILNLGALQPGDSRKYGTTIAPGLYAPVHQHFFVARMDMSVDCKPGESHNQVVEVDVKVEGPGDANVHNNAFYTEEKLLKSELEAIHDCNPSSA
;
A
#
# COMPACT_ATOMS: atom_id res chain seq x y z
N MET A 1 20.04 1.92 4.56
CA MET A 1 19.58 2.83 5.63
C MET A 1 18.21 3.33 5.23
N PHE A 2 17.27 3.41 6.17
CA PHE A 2 15.96 4.00 5.93
C PHE A 2 15.71 5.17 6.89
N THR A 3 14.89 6.10 6.45
CA THR A 3 14.41 7.23 7.26
C THR A 3 12.89 7.20 7.25
N ASP A 4 12.28 7.20 8.43
CA ASP A 4 10.84 7.29 8.63
C ASP A 4 10.44 8.73 8.94
N LEU A 5 9.50 9.27 8.17
CA LEU A 5 9.05 10.65 8.26
C LEU A 5 7.54 10.65 8.50
N TRP A 6 7.11 11.42 9.50
CA TRP A 6 5.70 11.68 9.78
C TRP A 6 5.39 13.16 9.56
N TYR A 7 4.40 13.43 8.73
CA TYR A 7 3.99 14.78 8.38
C TYR A 7 2.57 15.06 8.90
N PHE A 8 2.40 16.23 9.52
CA PHE A 8 1.13 16.75 9.98
C PHE A 8 0.84 18.05 9.25
N TYR A 9 -0.19 18.04 8.43
CA TYR A 9 -0.54 19.18 7.56
C TYR A 9 -1.63 20.04 8.19
N GLN A 10 -1.75 21.29 7.74
CA GLN A 10 -2.72 22.25 8.28
C GLN A 10 -4.18 21.88 7.97
N ASP A 11 -4.41 21.09 6.92
CA ASP A 11 -5.70 20.48 6.58
C ASP A 11 -6.01 19.21 7.40
N ARG A 12 -5.15 18.89 8.39
CA ARG A 12 -5.24 17.74 9.30
C ARG A 12 -4.89 16.39 8.66
N LYS A 13 -4.32 16.38 7.46
CA LYS A 13 -3.74 15.15 6.90
C LYS A 13 -2.58 14.66 7.78
N ILE A 14 -2.51 13.34 7.96
CA ILE A 14 -1.37 12.63 8.53
C ILE A 14 -0.77 11.77 7.40
N GLU A 15 0.54 11.86 7.21
CA GLU A 15 1.26 11.08 6.20
C GLU A 15 2.51 10.43 6.79
N ALA A 16 2.75 9.18 6.41
CA ALA A 16 3.99 8.46 6.69
C ALA A 16 4.74 8.23 5.39
N GLU A 17 6.02 8.58 5.36
CA GLU A 17 6.91 8.37 4.22
C GLU A 17 8.19 7.65 4.68
N VAL A 18 8.57 6.59 3.95
CA VAL A 18 9.84 5.91 4.17
C VAL A 18 10.76 6.16 2.98
N LYS A 19 11.96 6.69 3.25
CA LYS A 19 12.99 6.91 2.23
C LYS A 19 14.10 5.88 2.38
N LEU A 20 14.32 5.08 1.34
CA LEU A 20 15.38 4.07 1.30
C LEU A 20 16.60 4.58 0.55
N THR A 21 17.76 4.47 1.19
CA THR A 21 19.05 4.86 0.61
C THR A 21 20.20 4.04 1.22
N GLY A 22 21.45 4.39 0.87
CA GLY A 22 22.66 3.75 1.34
C GLY A 22 23.25 2.79 0.31
N ILE A 23 23.94 1.76 0.81
CA ILE A 23 24.68 0.81 -0.02
C ILE A 23 23.86 -0.48 -0.17
N LEU A 24 23.79 -1.00 -1.39
CA LEU A 24 23.13 -2.27 -1.69
C LEU A 24 23.82 -3.42 -0.94
N ASN A 25 23.05 -4.45 -0.57
CA ASN A 25 23.65 -5.73 -0.18
C ASN A 25 24.26 -6.37 -1.44
N LEU A 26 25.52 -6.79 -1.37
CA LEU A 26 26.27 -7.29 -2.52
C LEU A 26 26.72 -8.73 -2.31
N GLY A 27 26.68 -9.51 -3.39
CA GLY A 27 27.33 -10.81 -3.46
C GLY A 27 28.44 -10.82 -4.52
N ALA A 28 29.36 -11.78 -4.38
CA ALA A 28 30.40 -12.03 -5.36
C ALA A 28 29.86 -12.77 -6.59
N LEU A 29 30.39 -12.40 -7.76
CA LEU A 29 30.09 -13.01 -9.05
C LEU A 29 31.41 -13.39 -9.74
N GLN A 30 31.56 -14.62 -10.23
CA GLN A 30 32.77 -15.00 -10.94
C GLN A 30 32.80 -14.35 -12.35
N PRO A 31 33.99 -14.17 -12.95
CA PRO A 31 34.07 -13.71 -14.33
C PRO A 31 33.31 -14.62 -15.29
N GLY A 32 32.42 -14.05 -16.11
CA GLY A 32 31.58 -14.79 -17.06
C GLY A 32 30.27 -15.33 -16.47
N ASP A 33 30.09 -15.30 -15.15
CA ASP A 33 28.82 -15.70 -14.54
C ASP A 33 27.74 -14.64 -14.71
N SER A 34 26.49 -15.08 -14.78
CA SER A 34 25.31 -14.24 -14.62
C SER A 34 24.29 -14.93 -13.71
N ARG A 35 23.48 -14.14 -13.00
CA ARG A 35 22.46 -14.67 -12.07
C ARG A 35 21.13 -13.97 -12.33
N LYS A 36 20.06 -14.75 -12.54
CA LYS A 36 18.71 -14.21 -12.75
C LYS A 36 18.05 -13.58 -11.50
N TYR A 37 18.63 -13.80 -10.32
CA TYR A 37 18.09 -13.37 -9.03
C TYR A 37 18.71 -12.05 -8.52
N GLY A 38 19.29 -11.27 -9.43
CA GLY A 38 20.01 -10.06 -9.09
C GLY A 38 20.53 -9.34 -10.32
N THR A 39 21.21 -8.24 -10.10
CA THR A 39 21.78 -7.40 -11.16
C THR A 39 23.28 -7.28 -10.95
N THR A 40 24.08 -7.55 -11.98
CA THR A 40 25.51 -7.23 -11.94
C THR A 40 25.68 -5.72 -11.99
N ILE A 41 26.30 -5.14 -10.96
CA ILE A 41 26.47 -3.68 -10.84
C ILE A 41 27.90 -3.23 -11.10
N ALA A 42 28.86 -4.15 -11.04
CA ALA A 42 30.26 -3.97 -11.39
C ALA A 42 30.92 -5.35 -11.65
N PRO A 43 32.08 -5.42 -12.32
CA PRO A 43 32.81 -6.68 -12.46
C PRO A 43 33.05 -7.33 -11.10
N GLY A 44 32.63 -8.59 -10.94
CA GLY A 44 32.75 -9.31 -9.68
C GLY A 44 31.64 -9.07 -8.65
N LEU A 45 30.73 -8.11 -8.89
CA LEU A 45 29.71 -7.68 -7.92
C LEU A 45 28.30 -7.76 -8.52
N TYR A 46 27.42 -8.48 -7.83
CA TYR A 46 25.99 -8.49 -8.14
C TYR A 46 25.16 -8.10 -6.91
N ALA A 47 24.07 -7.37 -7.14
CA ALA A 47 23.09 -7.00 -6.14
C ALA A 47 21.90 -7.97 -6.22
N PRO A 48 21.64 -8.81 -5.19
CA PRO A 48 20.46 -9.66 -5.15
C PRO A 48 19.17 -8.84 -5.13
N VAL A 49 18.15 -9.31 -5.86
CA VAL A 49 16.80 -8.76 -5.74
C VAL A 49 16.29 -9.05 -4.32
N HIS A 50 15.76 -8.04 -3.66
CA HIS A 50 15.15 -8.15 -2.34
C HIS A 50 13.98 -7.17 -2.24
N GLN A 51 13.10 -7.40 -1.27
CA GLN A 51 11.94 -6.55 -0.99
C GLN A 51 12.07 -5.94 0.40
N HIS A 52 11.45 -4.77 0.56
CA HIS A 52 11.29 -4.12 1.85
C HIS A 52 9.80 -4.04 2.17
N PHE A 53 9.40 -4.60 3.30
CA PHE A 53 8.03 -4.55 3.81
C PHE A 53 8.01 -3.68 5.05
N PHE A 54 7.03 -2.77 5.13
CA PHE A 54 6.82 -1.89 6.26
C PHE A 54 5.41 -2.09 6.80
N VAL A 55 5.27 -2.07 8.13
CA VAL A 55 3.98 -2.26 8.80
C VAL A 55 3.73 -1.05 9.70
N ALA A 56 2.60 -0.37 9.47
CA ALA A 56 2.10 0.67 10.35
C ALA A 56 1.00 0.08 11.24
N ARG A 57 1.18 0.14 12.56
CA ARG A 57 0.11 -0.16 13.53
C ARG A 57 -0.64 1.13 13.83
N MET A 58 -1.89 1.23 13.39
CA MET A 58 -2.76 2.37 13.67
C MET A 58 -3.82 1.98 14.70
N ASP A 59 -3.70 2.52 15.91
CA ASP A 59 -4.68 2.38 16.98
C ASP A 59 -5.69 3.52 16.86
N MET A 60 -6.75 3.30 16.09
CA MET A 60 -7.67 4.37 15.67
C MET A 60 -8.66 4.74 16.77
N SER A 61 -8.90 6.04 16.93
CA SER A 61 -9.90 6.58 17.88
C SER A 61 -10.59 7.79 17.24
N VAL A 62 -11.23 7.58 16.08
CA VAL A 62 -11.90 8.67 15.36
C VAL A 62 -13.16 9.07 16.14
N ASP A 63 -13.16 10.29 16.68
CA ASP A 63 -14.20 10.87 17.55
C ASP A 63 -14.64 9.98 18.73
N CYS A 64 -13.76 9.10 19.20
CA CYS A 64 -14.00 8.28 20.39
C CYS A 64 -13.32 8.89 21.63
N LYS A 65 -13.94 8.73 22.80
CA LYS A 65 -13.25 9.04 24.06
C LYS A 65 -12.25 7.93 24.41
N PRO A 66 -11.26 8.21 25.28
CA PRO A 66 -10.36 7.18 25.77
C PRO A 66 -11.13 5.98 26.36
N GLY A 67 -10.87 4.79 25.82
CA GLY A 67 -11.52 3.54 26.23
C GLY A 67 -12.85 3.21 25.51
N GLU A 68 -13.36 4.09 24.65
CA GLU A 68 -14.46 3.76 23.74
C GLU A 68 -13.93 3.06 22.48
N SER A 69 -14.71 2.12 21.94
CA SER A 69 -14.38 1.37 20.72
C SER A 69 -15.59 1.32 19.81
N HIS A 70 -15.88 2.45 19.15
CA HIS A 70 -17.01 2.60 18.24
C HIS A 70 -16.60 2.71 16.77
N ASN A 71 -15.30 2.74 16.48
CA ASN A 71 -14.82 2.81 15.11
C ASN A 71 -15.14 1.53 14.33
N GLN A 72 -15.42 1.71 13.05
CA GLN A 72 -15.64 0.63 12.08
C GLN A 72 -14.73 0.87 10.87
N VAL A 73 -14.38 -0.20 10.18
CA VAL A 73 -13.65 -0.12 8.90
C VAL A 73 -14.63 -0.43 7.78
N VAL A 74 -14.66 0.46 6.79
CA VAL A 74 -15.48 0.32 5.59
C VAL A 74 -14.54 0.36 4.39
N GLU A 75 -14.63 -0.66 3.55
CA GLU A 75 -14.00 -0.66 2.23
C GLU A 75 -14.92 0.08 1.25
N VAL A 76 -14.36 1.02 0.48
CA VAL A 76 -15.10 1.84 -0.47
C VAL A 76 -14.49 1.65 -1.85
N ASP A 77 -15.27 1.13 -2.78
CA ASP A 77 -14.87 0.85 -4.16
C ASP A 77 -15.62 1.77 -5.12
N VAL A 78 -14.95 2.23 -6.18
CA VAL A 78 -15.61 2.80 -7.36
C VAL A 78 -16.16 1.67 -8.25
N LYS A 79 -17.42 1.80 -8.67
CA LYS A 79 -18.08 0.91 -9.63
C LYS A 79 -18.53 1.69 -10.86
N VAL A 80 -18.24 1.13 -12.03
CA VAL A 80 -18.80 1.62 -13.30
C VAL A 80 -20.16 0.96 -13.51
N GLU A 81 -21.18 1.75 -13.79
CA GLU A 81 -22.52 1.23 -14.04
C GLU A 81 -22.59 0.60 -15.44
N GLY A 82 -23.27 -0.54 -15.55
CA GLY A 82 -23.46 -1.22 -16.83
C GLY A 82 -24.36 -0.43 -17.79
N PRO A 83 -24.35 -0.71 -19.10
CA PRO A 83 -25.33 -0.17 -20.02
C PRO A 83 -26.77 -0.56 -19.66
N GLY A 84 -27.72 0.36 -19.78
CA GLY A 84 -29.14 0.06 -19.58
C GLY A 84 -30.02 1.30 -19.42
N ASP A 85 -31.30 1.09 -19.09
CA ASP A 85 -32.27 2.19 -18.93
C ASP A 85 -31.86 3.17 -17.83
N ALA A 86 -31.15 2.70 -16.79
CA ALA A 86 -30.59 3.52 -15.73
C ALA A 86 -29.28 4.25 -16.12
N ASN A 87 -28.68 3.91 -17.26
CA ASN A 87 -27.40 4.43 -17.74
C ASN A 87 -27.38 4.52 -19.27
N VAL A 88 -28.35 5.23 -19.85
CA VAL A 88 -28.58 5.30 -21.31
C VAL A 88 -27.37 5.84 -22.08
N HIS A 89 -26.52 6.63 -21.41
CA HIS A 89 -25.33 7.25 -21.98
C HIS A 89 -24.02 6.52 -21.65
N ASN A 90 -24.07 5.40 -20.92
CA ASN A 90 -22.91 4.58 -20.54
C ASN A 90 -21.77 5.37 -19.86
N ASN A 91 -22.13 6.38 -19.05
CA ASN A 91 -21.18 7.29 -18.42
C ASN A 91 -21.35 7.38 -16.90
N ALA A 92 -22.27 6.61 -16.32
CA ALA A 92 -22.48 6.58 -14.89
C ALA A 92 -21.46 5.68 -14.15
N PHE A 93 -21.08 6.12 -12.96
CA PHE A 93 -20.29 5.38 -11.98
C PHE A 93 -20.70 5.85 -10.58
N TYR A 94 -20.45 5.02 -9.57
CA TYR A 94 -20.84 5.26 -8.18
C TYR A 94 -19.85 4.62 -7.20
N THR A 95 -19.98 4.92 -5.91
CA THR A 95 -19.23 4.24 -4.86
C THR A 95 -20.07 3.14 -4.22
N GLU A 96 -19.45 2.00 -3.95
CA GLU A 96 -20.01 0.91 -3.18
C GLU A 96 -19.26 0.80 -1.85
N GLU A 97 -20.00 0.80 -0.73
CA GLU A 97 -19.44 0.67 0.61
C GLU A 97 -19.68 -0.73 1.17
N LYS A 98 -18.64 -1.35 1.70
CA LYS A 98 -18.69 -2.64 2.40
C LYS A 98 -18.13 -2.51 3.81
N LEU A 99 -19.01 -2.61 4.79
CA LEU A 99 -18.62 -2.69 6.20
C LEU A 99 -17.95 -4.03 6.50
N LEU A 100 -16.75 -3.99 7.09
CA LEU A 100 -16.00 -5.17 7.54
C LEU A 100 -16.41 -5.51 8.98
N LYS A 101 -17.21 -6.57 9.17
CA LYS A 101 -17.90 -6.84 10.45
C LYS A 101 -17.09 -7.74 11.39
N SER A 102 -16.05 -8.40 10.89
CA SER A 102 -15.22 -9.31 11.67
C SER A 102 -13.75 -9.23 11.22
N GLU A 103 -12.85 -9.72 12.06
CA GLU A 103 -11.41 -9.76 11.75
C GLU A 103 -11.10 -10.61 10.51
N LEU A 104 -11.83 -11.72 10.31
CA LEU A 104 -11.69 -12.57 9.12
C LEU A 104 -12.12 -11.86 7.84
N GLU A 105 -13.13 -11.00 7.95
CA GLU A 105 -13.55 -10.13 6.85
C GLU A 105 -12.62 -8.93 6.67
N ALA A 106 -11.64 -8.67 7.55
CA ALA A 106 -10.81 -7.47 7.52
C ALA A 106 -9.35 -7.71 7.08
N ILE A 107 -9.10 -8.84 6.39
CA ILE A 107 -7.83 -9.15 5.73
C ILE A 107 -7.99 -8.84 4.24
N HIS A 108 -7.33 -7.78 3.76
CA HIS A 108 -7.54 -7.25 2.41
C HIS A 108 -6.22 -6.94 1.69
N ASP A 109 -6.25 -7.08 0.37
CA ASP A 109 -5.23 -6.58 -0.56
C ASP A 109 -5.74 -5.29 -1.23
N CYS A 110 -4.82 -4.42 -1.66
CA CYS A 110 -5.18 -3.23 -2.42
C CYS A 110 -5.75 -3.60 -3.80
N ASN A 111 -6.81 -2.91 -4.25
CA ASN A 111 -7.30 -2.98 -5.62
C ASN A 111 -7.21 -1.60 -6.31
N PRO A 112 -6.12 -1.28 -7.03
CA PRO A 112 -5.96 0.00 -7.70
C PRO A 112 -6.96 0.26 -8.84
N SER A 113 -7.67 -0.78 -9.32
CA SER A 113 -8.66 -0.64 -10.39
C SER A 113 -10.04 -0.18 -9.90
N SER A 114 -10.26 -0.16 -8.57
CA SER A 114 -11.48 0.35 -7.92
C SER A 114 -11.23 1.57 -7.03
N ALA A 115 -10.05 2.21 -7.17
CA ALA A 115 -9.66 3.41 -6.43
C ALA A 115 -10.23 4.71 -7.04
#